data_AF-A0A1G2FKZ2-F1
#
_entry.id   AF-A0A1G2FKZ2-F1
#
_cell.length_a   1.000
_cell.length_b   1.000
_cell.length_c   1.000
_cell.angle_alpha   90.00
_cell.angle_beta   90.00
_cell.angle_gamma   90.00
#
_symmetry.space_group_name_H-M   'P 1'
#
loop_
_entity.id
_entity.type
_entity.pdbx_description
1 polymer ?
#
loop_
_entity_poly.entity_id
_entity_poly.type
_entity_poly.pdbx_seq_one_letter_code
_entity_poly.pdbx_strand_id
1 'polypeptide(L)'
;MQFQVPQYIEVEDKIIGPLTLKQFLYLAAGGGILFMLWFFIKLWLFIILAIVIGFFCTALAFYKVNGRPLITFLGSIMVYFKKPKLYIWRK
;
A
#
# COMPACT_ATOMS: atom_id res chain seq x y z
N MET A 1 -25.07 -23.49 -23.99
CA MET A 1 -24.81 -23.14 -22.58
C MET A 1 -24.41 -21.68 -22.54
N GLN A 2 -25.14 -20.84 -21.80
CA GLN A 2 -24.78 -19.43 -21.60
C GLN A 2 -23.82 -19.37 -20.42
N PHE A 3 -22.59 -18.91 -20.63
CA PHE A 3 -21.61 -18.72 -19.55
C PHE A 3 -21.90 -17.40 -18.86
N GLN A 4 -22.02 -17.40 -17.53
CA GLN A 4 -22.08 -16.18 -16.76
C GLN A 4 -20.69 -15.53 -16.76
N VAL A 5 -20.62 -14.28 -17.20
CA VAL A 5 -19.38 -13.50 -17.13
C VAL A 5 -19.17 -13.09 -15.66
N PRO A 6 -18.05 -13.48 -15.04
CA PRO A 6 -17.76 -13.08 -13.67
C PRO A 6 -17.62 -11.55 -13.59
N GLN A 7 -18.42 -10.93 -12.73
CA GLN A 7 -18.51 -9.46 -12.61
C GLN A 7 -17.50 -8.86 -11.62
N TYR A 8 -16.79 -9.67 -10.83
CA TYR A 8 -15.91 -9.22 -9.75
C TYR A 8 -14.44 -9.64 -9.93
N ILE A 9 -13.97 -9.77 -11.18
CA ILE A 9 -12.57 -10.14 -11.45
C ILE A 9 -11.55 -9.06 -11.02
N GLU A 10 -11.99 -7.82 -10.87
CA GLU A 10 -11.13 -6.68 -10.52
C GLU A 10 -11.04 -6.45 -9.01
N VAL A 11 -11.95 -7.04 -8.22
CA VAL A 11 -11.96 -6.89 -6.77
C VAL A 11 -11.02 -7.92 -6.19
N GLU A 12 -10.00 -7.46 -5.48
CA GLU A 12 -9.06 -8.36 -4.80
C GLU A 12 -9.76 -9.11 -3.65
N ASP A 13 -9.44 -10.40 -3.53
CA ASP A 13 -10.04 -11.26 -2.53
C ASP A 13 -9.70 -10.81 -1.10
N LYS A 14 -10.73 -10.76 -0.26
CA LYS A 14 -10.60 -10.48 1.17
C LYS A 14 -10.41 -11.79 1.91
N ILE A 15 -9.15 -12.09 2.23
CA ILE A 15 -8.77 -13.37 2.85
C ILE A 15 -8.90 -13.31 4.38
N ILE A 16 -8.64 -12.15 4.98
CA ILE A 16 -8.62 -11.98 6.45
C ILE A 16 -9.70 -10.98 6.84
N GLY A 17 -10.90 -11.49 7.10
CA GLY A 17 -12.06 -10.67 7.45
C GLY A 17 -12.36 -9.63 6.36
N PRO A 18 -12.35 -8.32 6.67
CA PRO A 18 -12.59 -7.28 5.67
C PRO A 18 -11.36 -6.93 4.81
N LEU A 19 -10.19 -7.50 5.10
CA LEU A 19 -8.91 -7.11 4.51
C LEU A 19 -8.46 -8.05 3.39
N THR A 20 -7.87 -7.47 2.34
CA THR A 20 -7.09 -8.24 1.37
C THR A 20 -5.76 -8.66 1.97
N LEU A 21 -5.11 -9.68 1.40
CA LEU A 21 -3.82 -10.16 1.89
C LEU A 21 -2.76 -9.04 1.92
N LYS A 22 -2.75 -8.17 0.90
CA LYS A 22 -1.83 -7.02 0.84
C LYS A 22 -2.09 -6.02 1.96
N GLN A 23 -3.36 -5.68 2.20
CA GLN A 23 -3.74 -4.76 3.28
C GLN A 23 -3.35 -5.30 4.65
N PHE A 24 -3.62 -6.58 4.89
CA PHE A 24 -3.19 -7.26 6.10
C PHE A 24 -1.67 -7.19 6.26
N LEU A 25 -0.90 -7.49 5.20
CA LEU A 25 0.56 -7.47 5.27
C LEU A 25 1.11 -6.07 5.58
N TYR A 26 0.53 -5.00 5.03
CA TYR A 26 0.94 -3.62 5.35
C TYR A 26 0.70 -3.27 6.82
N LEU A 27 -0.46 -3.66 7.36
CA LEU A 27 -0.80 -3.41 8.76
C LEU A 27 0.04 -4.28 9.71
N ALA A 28 0.25 -5.55 9.36
CA ALA A 28 1.08 -6.47 10.13
C ALA A 28 2.55 -6.03 10.16
N ALA A 29 3.10 -5.59 9.02
CA ALA A 29 4.46 -5.04 8.95
C ALA A 29 4.57 -3.75 9.78
N GLY A 30 3.61 -2.83 9.64
CA GLY A 30 3.59 -1.59 10.44
C GLY A 30 3.48 -1.87 11.94
N GLY A 31 2.54 -2.74 12.34
CA GLY A 31 2.37 -3.17 13.72
C GLY A 31 3.61 -3.88 14.28
N GLY A 32 4.25 -4.74 13.49
CA GLY A 32 5.49 -5.42 13.88
C GLY A 32 6.66 -4.45 14.09
N ILE A 33 6.82 -3.45 13.22
CA ILE A 33 7.83 -2.40 13.38
C ILE A 33 7.56 -1.58 14.66
N LEU A 34 6.31 -1.17 14.89
CA LEU A 34 5.95 -0.41 16.09
C LEU A 34 6.14 -1.25 17.36
N PHE A 35 5.76 -2.51 17.34
CA PHE A 35 5.99 -3.42 18.44
C PHE A 35 7.48 -3.56 18.76
N MET A 36 8.33 -3.69 17.75
CA MET A 36 9.77 -3.73 17.94
C MET A 36 10.28 -2.41 18.54
N LEU A 37 9.90 -1.26 17.97
CA LEU A 37 10.32 0.07 18.43
C LEU A 37 9.95 0.34 19.90
N TRP A 38 8.82 -0.18 20.38
CA TRP A 38 8.40 -0.04 21.77
C TRP A 38 9.49 -0.44 22.78
N PHE A 39 10.33 -1.42 22.45
CA PHE A 39 11.38 -1.90 23.34
C PHE A 39 12.70 -1.12 23.26
N PHE A 40 12.96 -0.39 22.17
CA PHE A 40 14.27 0.21 21.91
C PHE A 40 14.34 1.72 22.16
N ILE A 41 13.21 2.43 22.18
CA ILE A 41 13.19 3.90 22.25
C ILE A 41 12.33 4.46 23.38
N LYS A 42 12.65 5.69 23.76
CA LYS A 42 11.90 6.44 24.78
C LYS A 42 10.48 6.75 24.29
N LEU A 43 9.53 6.76 25.23
CA LEU A 43 8.10 6.92 24.96
C LEU A 43 7.77 8.15 24.07
N TRP A 44 8.39 9.31 24.33
CA TRP A 44 8.12 10.51 23.55
C TRP A 44 8.49 10.35 22.06
N LEU A 45 9.62 9.71 21.77
CA LEU A 45 10.09 9.46 20.41
C LEU A 45 9.28 8.33 19.76
N PHE A 46 8.91 7.31 20.54
CA PHE A 46 8.02 6.25 20.10
C PHE A 46 6.69 6.81 19.62
N ILE A 47 6.04 7.71 20.36
CA ILE A 47 4.75 8.28 19.98
C ILE A 47 4.83 9.02 18.63
N ILE A 48 5.87 9.81 18.43
CA ILE A 48 6.08 10.54 17.16
C ILE A 48 6.22 9.54 16.00
N LEU A 49 7.07 8.53 16.16
CA LEU A 49 7.27 7.51 15.13
C LEU A 49 6.03 6.65 14.92
N ALA A 50 5.28 6.34 15.97
CA ALA A 50 4.03 5.59 15.90
C ALA A 50 2.98 6.31 15.07
N ILE A 51 2.85 7.63 15.24
CA ILE A 51 1.95 8.44 14.42
C ILE A 51 2.38 8.40 12.96
N VAL A 52 3.66 8.64 12.66
CA VAL A 52 4.16 8.71 11.28
C VAL A 52 4.05 7.35 10.57
N ILE A 53 4.55 6.28 11.21
CA ILE A 53 4.55 4.93 10.65
C ILE A 53 3.12 4.39 10.57
N GLY A 54 2.33 4.57 11.63
CA GLY A 54 0.94 4.14 11.67
C GLY A 54 0.09 4.82 10.59
N PHE A 55 0.23 6.14 10.43
CA PHE A 55 -0.43 6.88 9.36
C PHE A 55 0.01 6.39 7.98
N PHE A 56 1.32 6.16 7.77
CA PHE A 56 1.82 5.70 6.48
C PHE A 56 1.34 4.29 6.13
N CYS A 57 1.40 3.33 7.07
CA CYS A 57 0.94 1.95 6.85
C CYS A 57 -0.57 1.87 6.62
N THR A 58 -1.37 2.65 7.36
CA THR A 58 -2.83 2.71 7.15
C THR A 58 -3.18 3.37 5.83
N ALA A 59 -2.47 4.44 5.43
CA ALA A 59 -2.62 5.04 4.12
C ALA A 59 -2.28 4.04 2.99
N LEU A 60 -1.20 3.27 3.12
CA LEU A 60 -0.86 2.23 2.15
C LEU A 60 -1.93 1.15 2.03
N ALA A 61 -2.60 0.79 3.13
CA ALA A 61 -3.63 -0.24 3.15
C ALA A 61 -4.98 0.26 2.56
N PHE A 62 -5.41 1.47 2.89
CA PHE A 62 -6.79 1.91 2.61
C PHE A 62 -6.90 3.10 1.67
N TYR A 63 -5.87 3.94 1.57
CA TYR A 63 -5.96 5.14 0.75
C TYR A 63 -5.88 4.81 -0.74
N LYS A 64 -6.75 5.44 -1.51
CA LYS A 64 -6.80 5.29 -2.96
C LYS A 64 -6.66 6.66 -3.63
N VAL A 65 -5.78 6.74 -4.61
CA VAL A 65 -5.57 7.94 -5.44
C VAL A 65 -6.17 7.67 -6.80
N ASN A 66 -7.18 8.46 -7.19
CA ASN A 66 -7.89 8.30 -8.48
C ASN A 66 -8.42 6.87 -8.70
N GLY A 67 -9.00 6.27 -7.67
CA GLY A 67 -9.54 4.90 -7.71
C GLY A 67 -8.49 3.78 -7.62
N ARG A 68 -7.19 4.10 -7.63
CA ARG A 68 -6.09 3.12 -7.56
C ARG A 68 -5.49 3.05 -6.16
N PRO A 69 -5.06 1.87 -5.69
CA PRO A 69 -4.37 1.75 -4.40
C PRO A 69 -3.14 2.66 -4.31
N LEU A 70 -2.88 3.25 -3.14
CA LEU A 70 -1.73 4.15 -2.94
C LEU A 70 -0.39 3.50 -3.35
N ILE A 71 -0.22 2.20 -3.12
CA ILE A 71 1.01 1.49 -3.51
C ILE A 71 1.26 1.53 -5.03
N THR A 72 0.22 1.37 -5.86
CA THR A 72 0.38 1.38 -7.32
C THR A 72 0.65 2.80 -7.82
N PHE A 73 0.06 3.79 -7.17
CA PHE A 73 0.36 5.20 -7.41
C PHE A 73 1.82 5.54 -7.07
N LEU A 74 2.32 5.14 -5.90
CA LEU A 74 3.73 5.33 -5.51
C LEU A 74 4.69 4.63 -6.47
N GLY A 75 4.37 3.41 -6.90
CA GLY A 75 5.15 2.70 -7.93
C GLY A 75 5.17 3.48 -9.26
N SER A 76 4.04 4.06 -9.67
CA SER A 76 3.95 4.88 -10.88
C SER A 76 4.80 6.15 -10.77
N ILE A 77 4.83 6.79 -9.58
CA ILE A 77 5.71 7.92 -9.30
C ILE A 77 7.18 7.53 -9.46
N MET A 78 7.62 6.42 -8.87
CA MET A 78 9.00 5.96 -9.01
C MET A 78 9.36 5.69 -10.47
N VAL A 79 8.46 5.05 -11.23
CA VAL A 79 8.67 4.80 -12.66
C VAL A 79 8.76 6.10 -13.43
N TYR A 80 7.91 7.08 -13.14
CA TYR A 80 7.92 8.39 -13.79
C TYR A 80 9.26 9.11 -13.61
N PHE A 81 9.82 9.10 -12.40
CA PHE A 81 11.12 9.73 -12.14
C PHE A 81 12.29 9.03 -12.84
N LYS A 82 12.21 7.70 -13.01
CA LYS A 82 13.26 6.91 -13.67
C LYS A 82 13.20 6.96 -15.19
N LYS A 83 12.03 7.19 -15.78
CA LYS A 83 11.88 7.17 -17.24
C LYS A 83 12.52 8.39 -17.89
N PRO A 84 13.27 8.21 -18.99
CA PRO A 84 13.74 9.34 -19.78
C PRO A 84 12.55 10.13 -20.30
N LYS A 85 12.57 11.44 -20.09
CA LYS A 85 11.47 12.35 -20.51
C LYS A 85 11.45 12.59 -22.01
N LEU A 86 12.51 12.19 -22.71
CA LEU A 86 12.69 12.40 -24.13
C LEU A 86 12.31 11.13 -24.88
N TYR A 87 11.14 11.17 -25.53
CA TYR A 87 10.71 10.11 -26.43
C TYR A 87 11.34 10.32 -27.79
N ILE A 88 12.33 9.49 -28.15
CA ILE A 88 12.91 9.49 -29.49
C ILE A 88 12.11 8.49 -30.33
N TRP A 89 11.36 9.00 -31.30
CA TRP A 89 10.69 8.17 -32.29
C TRP A 89 11.73 7.52 -33.21
N ARG A 90 11.78 6.17 -33.23
CA ARG A 90 12.57 5.41 -34.21
C ARG A 90 11.65 4.97 -35.35
N LYS A 91 12.08 5.24 -36.59
CA LYS A 91 11.51 4.69 -37.82
C LYS A 91 11.69 3.18 -37.88
#